data_AF-A0A3F3A3Y5-F1
#
_entry.id   AF-A0A3F3A3Y5-F1
#
_cell.length_a   1.000
_cell.length_b   1.000
_cell.length_c   1.000
_cell.angle_alpha   90.00
_cell.angle_beta   90.00
_cell.angle_gamma   90.00
#
_symmetry.space_group_name_H-M   'P 1'
#
loop_
_entity.id
_entity.type
_entity.pdbx_description
1 polymer ?
#
loop_
_entity_poly.entity_id
_entity_poly.type
_entity_poly.pdbx_seq_one_letter_code
_entity_poly.pdbx_strand_id
1 'polypeptide(L)'
;MKNKKDLFKIIGLSLIIIIVAVFLLRHGHAIRRMNIKHTVRYIRSCGKFSSICFLLIYALKPLVIIIPASMLSLVGGILFGPVKGFILNMLGFFLSGSLAFWLSRFLGKSFVDKILRGKAVELDNNIEKEGFKIIFLLRFPPIFPYDPISYASGLTKMKYKHFVLGSLLGVIPETMCYSYMGKNVMNPLTSKFIVPVILVILTTIIGIYVYKKSKINVVKNEKL
;
A
#
# COMPACT_ATOMS: atom_id res chain seq x y z
N MET A 1 -13.06 -12.26 -32.37
CA MET A 1 -13.37 -13.39 -31.46
C MET A 1 -12.59 -13.22 -30.16
N LYS A 2 -13.25 -12.89 -29.05
CA LYS A 2 -12.60 -12.71 -27.73
C LYS A 2 -11.97 -14.05 -27.29
N ASN A 3 -10.68 -14.02 -26.97
CA ASN A 3 -9.87 -15.19 -26.65
C ASN A 3 -10.42 -15.86 -25.37
N LYS A 4 -10.62 -17.19 -25.35
CA LYS A 4 -11.15 -17.92 -24.18
C LYS A 4 -10.34 -17.63 -22.90
N LYS A 5 -9.03 -17.33 -23.03
CA LYS A 5 -8.16 -16.90 -21.93
C LYS A 5 -8.54 -15.56 -21.32
N ASP A 6 -9.06 -14.61 -22.12
CA ASP A 6 -9.53 -13.32 -21.61
C ASP A 6 -10.87 -13.47 -20.89
N LEU A 7 -11.72 -14.39 -21.34
CA LEU A 7 -12.98 -14.72 -20.68
C LEU A 7 -12.75 -15.29 -19.26
N PHE A 8 -11.81 -16.24 -19.09
CA PHE A 8 -11.48 -16.78 -17.77
C PHE A 8 -10.87 -15.74 -16.83
N LYS A 9 -10.03 -14.83 -17.34
CA LYS A 9 -9.48 -13.71 -16.56
C LYS A 9 -10.59 -12.77 -16.11
N ILE A 10 -11.53 -12.44 -17.00
CA ILE A 10 -12.67 -11.59 -16.67
C ILE A 10 -13.53 -12.28 -15.60
N ILE A 11 -13.86 -13.57 -15.76
CA ILE A 11 -14.67 -14.31 -14.78
C ILE A 11 -14.00 -14.36 -13.40
N GLY A 12 -12.71 -14.70 -13.34
CA GLY A 12 -11.96 -14.76 -12.08
C GLY A 12 -11.86 -13.39 -11.39
N LEU A 13 -11.63 -12.34 -12.16
CA LEU A 13 -11.58 -10.97 -11.68
C LEU A 13 -12.97 -10.49 -11.21
N SER A 14 -14.03 -10.81 -11.95
CA SER A 14 -15.41 -10.55 -11.57
C SER A 14 -15.78 -11.27 -10.27
N LEU A 15 -15.34 -12.51 -10.08
CA LEU A 15 -15.53 -13.26 -8.83
C LEU A 15 -14.82 -12.59 -7.65
N ILE A 16 -13.57 -12.16 -7.82
CA ILE A 16 -12.83 -11.41 -6.80
C ILE A 16 -13.54 -10.09 -6.48
N ILE A 17 -13.99 -9.36 -7.50
CA ILE A 17 -14.75 -8.12 -7.35
C ILE A 17 -16.08 -8.37 -6.63
N ILE A 18 -16.79 -9.45 -6.92
CA ILE A 18 -18.05 -9.82 -6.25
C ILE A 18 -17.80 -10.19 -4.79
N ILE A 19 -16.78 -11.00 -4.50
CA ILE A 19 -16.41 -11.38 -3.12
C ILE A 19 -16.06 -10.13 -2.31
N VAL A 20 -15.27 -9.23 -2.91
CA VAL A 20 -14.89 -7.97 -2.30
C VAL A 20 -16.10 -7.06 -2.15
N ALA A 21 -16.95 -6.93 -3.16
CA ALA A 21 -18.17 -6.12 -3.08
C ALA A 21 -19.15 -6.64 -2.01
N VAL A 22 -19.38 -7.95 -1.91
CA VAL A 22 -20.21 -8.57 -0.86
C VAL A 22 -19.58 -8.35 0.52
N PHE A 23 -18.26 -8.48 0.64
CA PHE A 23 -17.55 -8.17 1.89
C PHE A 23 -17.70 -6.69 2.29
N LEU A 24 -17.57 -5.78 1.33
CA LEU A 24 -17.70 -4.34 1.53
C LEU A 24 -19.14 -3.89 1.81
N LEU A 25 -20.15 -4.51 1.21
CA LEU A 25 -21.55 -4.21 1.52
C LEU A 25 -21.91 -4.70 2.92
N ARG A 26 -21.37 -5.85 3.34
CA ARG A 26 -21.63 -6.44 4.65
C ARG A 26 -20.86 -5.77 5.79
N HIS A 27 -19.67 -5.20 5.52
CA HIS A 27 -18.77 -4.63 6.55
C HIS A 27 -18.39 -3.16 6.31
N GLY A 28 -18.92 -2.49 5.28
CA GLY A 28 -18.51 -1.15 4.84
C GLY A 28 -18.68 -0.06 5.89
N HIS A 29 -19.73 -0.15 6.72
CA HIS A 29 -19.93 0.76 7.85
C HIS A 29 -18.88 0.56 8.97
N ALA A 30 -18.38 -0.65 9.16
CA ALA A 30 -17.29 -0.95 10.10
C ALA A 30 -15.91 -0.55 9.53
N ILE A 31 -15.69 -0.73 8.23
CA ILE A 31 -14.44 -0.34 7.53
C ILE A 31 -14.23 1.17 7.56
N ARG A 32 -15.31 1.97 7.43
CA ARG A 32 -15.27 3.43 7.55
C ARG A 32 -14.97 3.93 8.98
N ARG A 33 -15.15 3.08 10.00
CA ARG A 33 -14.84 3.34 11.42
C ARG A 33 -13.65 2.49 11.92
N MET A 34 -12.86 1.87 11.04
CA MET A 34 -11.76 0.98 11.44
C MET A 34 -10.69 1.77 12.20
N ASN A 35 -10.74 1.68 13.52
CA ASN A 35 -9.69 2.09 14.42
C ASN A 35 -8.69 0.92 14.58
N ILE A 36 -7.42 1.22 14.80
CA ILE A 36 -6.35 0.25 15.10
C ILE A 36 -6.84 -0.81 16.10
N LYS A 37 -7.55 -0.41 17.16
CA LYS A 37 -8.09 -1.32 18.18
C LYS A 37 -9.05 -2.37 17.62
N HIS A 38 -9.95 -1.98 16.72
CA HIS A 38 -10.91 -2.90 16.11
C HIS A 38 -10.22 -3.88 15.17
N THR A 39 -9.28 -3.41 14.34
CA THR A 39 -8.51 -4.25 13.42
C THR A 39 -7.65 -5.27 14.16
N VAL A 40 -6.98 -4.84 15.22
CA VAL A 40 -6.21 -5.74 16.12
C VAL A 40 -7.12 -6.81 16.72
N ARG A 41 -8.29 -6.43 17.25
CA ARG A 41 -9.24 -7.38 17.85
C ARG A 41 -9.75 -8.38 16.82
N TYR A 42 -10.13 -7.91 15.64
CA TYR A 42 -10.62 -8.77 14.56
C TYR A 42 -9.58 -9.79 14.12
N ILE A 43 -8.36 -9.34 13.81
CA ILE A 43 -7.30 -10.27 13.36
C ILE A 43 -6.93 -11.25 14.47
N ARG A 44 -6.84 -10.78 15.73
CA ARG A 44 -6.55 -11.65 16.87
C ARG A 44 -7.63 -12.71 17.08
N SER A 45 -8.90 -12.41 16.77
CA SER A 45 -10.00 -13.38 16.85
C SER A 45 -9.84 -14.55 15.87
N CYS A 46 -9.01 -14.41 14.82
CA CYS A 46 -8.69 -15.51 13.91
C CYS A 46 -7.70 -16.54 14.50
N GLY A 47 -7.23 -16.35 15.73
CA GLY A 47 -6.39 -17.31 16.45
C GLY A 47 -5.10 -17.65 15.69
N LYS A 48 -4.85 -18.94 15.46
CA LYS A 48 -3.66 -19.44 14.73
C LYS A 48 -3.54 -18.90 13.30
N PHE A 49 -4.64 -18.48 12.68
CA PHE A 49 -4.67 -17.93 11.33
C PHE A 49 -4.50 -16.40 11.29
N SER A 50 -4.18 -15.75 12.42
CA SER A 50 -4.01 -14.30 12.51
C SER A 50 -3.05 -13.73 11.45
N SER A 51 -1.91 -14.40 11.20
CA SER A 51 -0.93 -13.93 10.21
C SER A 51 -1.47 -14.00 8.77
N ILE A 52 -2.25 -15.04 8.44
CA ILE A 52 -2.87 -15.18 7.13
C ILE A 52 -4.00 -14.16 6.95
N CYS A 53 -4.85 -13.99 7.98
CA CYS A 53 -5.91 -12.98 7.97
C CYS A 53 -5.33 -11.57 7.78
N PHE A 54 -4.26 -11.24 8.51
CA PHE A 54 -3.54 -9.99 8.35
C PHE A 54 -3.04 -9.78 6.92
N LEU A 55 -2.37 -10.78 6.33
CA LEU A 55 -1.86 -10.70 4.97
C LEU A 55 -2.97 -10.52 3.94
N LEU A 56 -4.11 -11.20 4.11
CA LEU A 56 -5.27 -11.05 3.21
C LEU A 56 -5.87 -9.64 3.28
N ILE A 57 -6.05 -9.11 4.50
CA ILE A 57 -6.54 -7.73 4.68
C ILE A 57 -5.56 -6.74 4.04
N TYR A 58 -4.26 -6.92 4.27
CA TYR A 58 -3.24 -6.05 3.70
C TYR A 58 -3.20 -6.14 2.17
N ALA A 59 -3.21 -7.34 1.61
CA ALA A 59 -3.16 -7.56 0.17
C ALA A 59 -4.38 -6.98 -0.56
N LEU A 60 -5.58 -7.09 0.03
CA LEU A 60 -6.85 -6.65 -0.57
C LEU A 60 -7.17 -5.17 -0.31
N LYS A 61 -6.42 -4.50 0.58
CA LYS A 61 -6.51 -3.07 0.88
C LYS A 61 -6.73 -2.16 -0.35
N PRO A 62 -6.01 -2.33 -1.48
CA PRO A 62 -6.17 -1.43 -2.63
C PRO A 62 -7.57 -1.44 -3.23
N LEU A 63 -8.32 -2.53 -3.08
CA LEU A 63 -9.68 -2.64 -3.61
C LEU A 63 -10.68 -1.75 -2.87
N VAL A 64 -10.33 -1.38 -1.63
CA VAL A 64 -11.18 -0.61 -0.73
C VAL A 64 -10.68 0.82 -0.57
N ILE A 65 -9.35 1.04 -0.61
CA ILE A 65 -8.64 2.33 -0.47
C ILE A 65 -8.84 3.05 0.87
N ILE A 66 -9.82 2.63 1.68
CA ILE A 66 -10.17 3.28 2.95
C ILE A 66 -9.08 3.07 4.01
N ILE A 67 -8.29 2.00 3.92
CA ILE A 67 -7.36 1.60 4.99
C ILE A 67 -5.95 2.14 4.68
N PRO A 68 -5.39 3.05 5.51
CA PRO A 68 -4.01 3.52 5.33
C PRO A 68 -2.99 2.39 5.55
N ALA A 69 -1.92 2.36 4.75
CA ALA A 69 -0.87 1.36 4.90
C ALA A 69 -0.14 1.48 6.25
N SER A 70 0.17 2.71 6.69
CA SER A 70 0.79 2.98 7.99
C SER A 70 -0.02 2.42 9.17
N MET A 71 -1.35 2.50 9.10
CA MET A 71 -2.24 1.90 10.09
C MET A 71 -2.07 0.38 10.16
N LEU A 72 -2.05 -0.32 9.01
CA LEU A 72 -1.82 -1.77 9.00
C LEU A 72 -0.41 -2.14 9.44
N SER A 73 0.61 -1.33 9.11
CA SER A 73 1.98 -1.55 9.57
C SER A 73 2.08 -1.49 11.10
N LEU A 74 1.40 -0.53 11.74
CA LEU A 74 1.27 -0.47 13.20
C LEU A 74 0.53 -1.69 13.75
N VAL A 75 -0.59 -2.10 13.13
CA VAL A 75 -1.33 -3.32 13.52
C VAL A 75 -0.43 -4.56 13.44
N GLY A 76 0.39 -4.68 12.41
CA GLY A 76 1.37 -5.76 12.27
C GLY A 76 2.38 -5.77 13.42
N GLY A 77 2.90 -4.60 13.80
CA GLY A 77 3.78 -4.45 14.96
C GLY A 77 3.11 -4.78 16.30
N ILE A 78 1.84 -4.37 16.49
CA ILE A 78 1.04 -4.67 17.70
C ILE A 78 0.82 -6.18 17.85
N LEU A 79 0.46 -6.86 16.75
CA LEU A 79 0.03 -8.26 16.79
C LEU A 79 1.21 -9.24 16.77
N PHE A 80 2.25 -8.95 15.99
CA PHE A 80 3.32 -9.91 15.71
C PHE A 80 4.68 -9.45 16.24
N GLY A 81 4.78 -8.25 16.82
CA GLY A 81 6.02 -7.68 17.30
C GLY A 81 6.93 -7.13 16.19
N PRO A 82 8.13 -6.62 16.54
CA PRO A 82 8.96 -5.84 15.62
C PRO A 82 9.44 -6.66 14.41
N VAL A 83 9.98 -7.86 14.64
CA VAL A 83 10.61 -8.66 13.57
C VAL A 83 9.55 -9.34 12.69
N LYS A 84 8.66 -10.14 13.29
CA LYS A 84 7.61 -10.84 12.53
C LYS A 84 6.61 -9.85 11.92
N GLY A 85 6.29 -8.76 12.62
CA GLY A 85 5.48 -7.67 12.08
C GLY A 85 6.13 -7.03 10.86
N PHE A 86 7.44 -6.73 10.91
CA PHE A 86 8.18 -6.22 9.75
C PHE A 86 8.09 -7.16 8.55
N ILE A 87 8.37 -8.45 8.73
CA ILE A 87 8.32 -9.43 7.64
C ILE A 87 6.90 -9.49 7.03
N LEU A 88 5.87 -9.59 7.87
CA LEU A 88 4.48 -9.64 7.41
C LEU A 88 4.03 -8.34 6.75
N ASN A 89 4.50 -7.18 7.23
CA ASN A 89 4.24 -5.88 6.63
C ASN A 89 4.89 -5.79 5.25
N MET A 90 6.15 -6.20 5.10
CA MET A 90 6.85 -6.23 3.82
C MET A 90 6.15 -7.15 2.80
N LEU A 91 5.71 -8.33 3.25
CA LEU A 91 4.90 -9.23 2.42
C LEU A 91 3.55 -8.63 2.05
N GLY A 92 2.86 -8.00 3.01
CA GLY A 92 1.60 -7.30 2.78
C GLY A 92 1.75 -6.17 1.76
N PHE A 93 2.80 -5.36 1.88
CA PHE A 93 3.15 -4.32 0.91
C PHE A 93 3.41 -4.89 -0.48
N PHE A 94 4.21 -5.96 -0.57
CA PHE A 94 4.48 -6.65 -1.82
C PHE A 94 3.18 -7.09 -2.51
N LEU A 95 2.30 -7.78 -1.78
CA LEU A 95 1.05 -8.31 -2.30
C LEU A 95 0.08 -7.19 -2.69
N SER A 96 -0.10 -6.20 -1.81
CA SER A 96 -0.96 -5.03 -2.03
C SER A 96 -0.51 -4.21 -3.23
N GLY A 97 0.78 -3.87 -3.31
CA GLY A 97 1.33 -3.09 -4.41
C GLY A 97 1.23 -3.84 -5.74
N SER A 98 1.53 -5.14 -5.73
CA SER A 98 1.43 -5.99 -6.91
C SER A 98 0.00 -6.12 -7.40
N LEU A 99 -0.96 -6.30 -6.49
CA LEU A 99 -2.37 -6.35 -6.84
C LEU A 99 -2.81 -5.04 -7.50
N ALA A 100 -2.54 -3.89 -6.88
CA ALA A 100 -2.88 -2.59 -7.45
C ALA A 100 -2.23 -2.36 -8.83
N PHE A 101 -0.94 -2.65 -8.97
CA PHE A 101 -0.20 -2.50 -10.22
C PHE A 101 -0.78 -3.34 -11.36
N TRP A 102 -1.06 -4.62 -11.10
CA TRP A 102 -1.58 -5.50 -12.14
C TRP A 102 -3.04 -5.20 -12.45
N LEU A 103 -3.85 -4.85 -11.44
CA LEU A 103 -5.23 -4.42 -11.66
C LEU A 103 -5.31 -3.20 -12.56
N SER A 104 -4.52 -2.14 -12.32
CA SER A 104 -4.53 -0.99 -13.23
C SER A 104 -4.01 -1.33 -14.61
N ARG A 105 -2.97 -2.16 -14.71
CA ARG A 105 -2.43 -2.58 -16.01
C ARG A 105 -3.43 -3.37 -16.85
N PHE A 106 -4.22 -4.24 -16.23
CA PHE A 106 -5.20 -5.06 -16.94
C PHE A 106 -6.52 -4.34 -17.20
N LEU A 107 -6.97 -3.49 -16.27
CA LEU A 107 -8.28 -2.84 -16.35
C LEU A 107 -8.24 -1.41 -16.90
N GLY A 108 -7.05 -0.82 -16.98
CA GLY A 108 -6.82 0.49 -17.57
C GLY A 108 -7.30 1.67 -16.70
N LYS A 109 -7.19 2.87 -17.28
CA LYS A 109 -7.40 4.15 -16.59
C LYS A 109 -8.82 4.31 -16.06
N SER A 110 -9.83 3.87 -16.81
CA SER A 110 -11.25 4.01 -16.41
C SER A 110 -11.59 3.27 -15.11
N PHE A 111 -10.97 2.11 -14.86
CA PHE A 111 -11.09 1.41 -13.59
C PHE A 111 -10.42 2.18 -12.45
N VAL A 112 -9.20 2.66 -12.68
CA VAL A 112 -8.42 3.42 -11.70
C VAL A 112 -9.15 4.70 -11.29
N ASP A 113 -9.73 5.44 -12.25
CA ASP A 113 -10.46 6.67 -11.97
C ASP A 113 -11.72 6.42 -11.13
N LYS A 114 -12.41 5.30 -11.35
CA LYS A 114 -13.57 4.88 -10.52
C LYS A 114 -13.14 4.50 -9.11
N ILE A 115 -12.08 3.70 -8.98
CA ILE A 115 -11.55 3.22 -7.70
C ILE A 115 -11.02 4.40 -6.88
N LEU A 116 -10.20 5.25 -7.48
CA LEU A 116 -9.58 6.41 -6.82
C LEU A 116 -10.49 7.63 -6.76
N ARG A 117 -11.69 7.57 -7.37
CA ARG A 117 -12.66 8.68 -7.44
C ARG A 117 -12.02 9.98 -7.94
N GLY A 118 -11.29 9.88 -9.06
CA GLY A 118 -10.57 11.02 -9.65
C GLY A 118 -9.26 11.41 -8.97
N LYS A 119 -8.86 10.74 -7.86
CA LYS A 119 -7.57 10.99 -7.18
C LYS A 119 -6.40 10.22 -7.81
N ALA A 120 -6.50 9.91 -9.10
CA ALA A 120 -5.44 9.23 -9.83
C ALA A 120 -4.22 10.16 -9.93
N VAL A 121 -3.06 9.58 -9.66
CA VAL A 121 -1.77 10.26 -9.81
C VAL A 121 -1.22 9.94 -11.19
N GLU A 122 -0.68 10.94 -11.88
CA GLU A 122 0.04 10.74 -13.13
C GLU A 122 1.56 10.83 -12.86
N LEU A 123 2.30 9.94 -13.51
CA LEU A 123 3.74 9.77 -13.28
C LEU A 123 4.55 10.24 -14.50
N ASP A 124 5.77 10.69 -14.23
CA ASP A 124 6.75 11.21 -15.18
C ASP A 124 6.85 10.39 -16.50
N ASN A 125 7.09 11.09 -17.60
CA ASN A 125 7.32 10.51 -18.92
C ASN A 125 8.58 9.61 -18.97
N ASN A 126 9.56 9.83 -18.09
CA ASN A 126 10.80 9.05 -18.05
C ASN A 126 10.68 7.67 -17.38
N ILE A 127 9.47 7.27 -16.98
CA ILE A 127 9.23 6.10 -16.13
C ILE A 127 9.57 4.75 -16.75
N GLU A 128 9.65 4.70 -18.08
CA GLU A 128 10.11 3.51 -18.80
C GLU A 128 11.59 3.21 -18.54
N LYS A 129 12.44 4.25 -18.48
CA LYS A 129 13.88 4.13 -18.27
C LYS A 129 14.25 4.14 -16.79
N GLU A 130 13.74 5.10 -16.04
CA GLU A 130 14.13 5.38 -14.64
C GLU A 130 13.14 4.79 -13.61
N GLY A 131 12.27 3.87 -14.02
CA GLY A 131 11.14 3.41 -13.20
C GLY A 131 11.51 2.94 -11.79
N PHE A 132 12.67 2.29 -11.62
CA PHE A 132 13.15 1.84 -10.29
C PHE A 132 13.46 3.03 -9.38
N LYS A 133 14.23 3.99 -9.90
CA LYS A 133 14.62 5.20 -9.17
C LYS A 133 13.40 6.03 -8.82
N ILE A 134 12.47 6.19 -9.76
CA ILE A 134 11.22 6.93 -9.54
C ILE A 134 10.41 6.30 -8.43
N ILE A 135 10.08 5.00 -8.53
CA ILE A 135 9.23 4.38 -7.51
C ILE A 135 9.94 4.35 -6.15
N PHE A 136 11.25 4.12 -6.11
CA PHE A 136 12.03 4.17 -4.87
C PHE A 136 11.91 5.56 -4.21
N LEU A 137 12.13 6.64 -4.96
CA LEU A 137 12.06 8.00 -4.42
C LEU A 137 10.65 8.45 -4.05
N LEU A 138 9.62 7.84 -4.63
CA LEU A 138 8.23 8.06 -4.23
C LEU A 138 7.80 7.24 -3.01
N ARG A 139 8.56 6.20 -2.66
CA ARG A 139 8.26 5.28 -1.56
C ARG A 139 9.13 5.50 -0.34
N PHE A 140 10.33 6.02 -0.54
CA PHE A 140 11.28 6.31 0.52
C PHE A 140 10.75 7.37 1.50
N PRO A 141 10.20 8.52 1.05
CA PRO A 141 9.41 9.36 1.91
C PRO A 141 7.95 8.86 1.99
N PRO A 142 7.39 8.60 3.17
CA PRO A 142 6.02 8.14 3.39
C PRO A 142 4.95 9.24 3.19
N ILE A 143 5.14 10.11 2.20
CA ILE A 143 4.30 11.27 1.92
C ILE A 143 3.25 10.92 0.88
N PHE A 144 3.63 10.08 -0.08
CA PHE A 144 2.78 9.74 -1.20
C PHE A 144 1.87 8.57 -0.83
N PRO A 145 0.57 8.65 -1.17
CA PRO A 145 -0.38 7.60 -0.82
C PRO A 145 -0.03 6.29 -1.53
N TYR A 146 -0.03 5.18 -0.77
CA TYR A 146 0.58 3.95 -1.27
C TYR A 146 -0.13 3.40 -2.53
N ASP A 147 -1.46 3.30 -2.46
CA ASP A 147 -2.27 2.66 -3.50
C ASP A 147 -2.38 3.49 -4.78
N PRO A 148 -2.63 4.82 -4.74
CA PRO A 148 -2.61 5.66 -5.94
C PRO A 148 -1.31 5.54 -6.75
N ILE A 149 -0.15 5.51 -6.08
CA ILE A 149 1.14 5.34 -6.77
C ILE A 149 1.27 3.95 -7.40
N SER A 150 0.77 2.89 -6.75
CA SER A 150 0.77 1.54 -7.31
C SER A 150 -0.10 1.45 -8.56
N TYR A 151 -1.31 2.01 -8.49
CA TYR A 151 -2.23 2.06 -9.62
C TYR A 151 -1.63 2.87 -10.76
N ALA A 152 -1.12 4.07 -10.48
CA ALA A 152 -0.46 4.92 -11.46
C ALA A 152 0.70 4.20 -12.15
N SER A 153 1.56 3.53 -11.39
CA SER A 153 2.68 2.76 -11.92
C SER A 153 2.24 1.68 -12.90
N GLY A 154 1.14 0.97 -12.61
CA GLY A 154 0.60 -0.06 -13.50
C GLY A 154 -0.01 0.48 -14.80
N LEU A 155 -0.50 1.73 -14.81
CA LEU A 155 -0.99 2.42 -16.02
C LEU A 155 0.15 2.88 -16.95
N THR A 156 1.38 2.91 -16.47
CA THR A 156 2.55 3.31 -17.28
C THR A 156 3.25 2.12 -17.93
N LYS A 157 4.26 2.40 -18.75
CA LYS A 157 5.21 1.43 -19.31
C LYS A 157 6.26 0.91 -18.30
N MET A 158 6.15 1.25 -17.01
CA MET A 158 7.10 0.79 -15.99
C MET A 158 7.23 -0.75 -15.99
N LYS A 159 8.45 -1.27 -15.98
CA LYS A 159 8.70 -2.71 -15.80
C LYS A 159 8.29 -3.13 -14.38
N TYR A 160 7.56 -4.24 -14.24
CA TYR A 160 7.12 -4.72 -12.92
C TYR A 160 8.29 -4.99 -11.95
N LYS A 161 9.44 -5.47 -12.46
CA LYS A 161 10.67 -5.64 -11.67
C LYS A 161 11.15 -4.30 -11.06
N HIS A 162 11.08 -3.21 -11.81
CA HIS A 162 11.44 -1.89 -11.31
C HIS A 162 10.48 -1.44 -10.21
N PHE A 163 9.18 -1.61 -10.45
CA PHE A 163 8.12 -1.30 -9.48
C PHE A 163 8.34 -2.03 -8.15
N VAL A 164 8.50 -3.36 -8.19
CA VAL A 164 8.56 -4.18 -6.98
C VAL A 164 9.85 -3.93 -6.21
N LEU A 165 11.01 -3.90 -6.87
CA LEU A 165 12.29 -3.74 -6.20
C LEU A 165 12.42 -2.34 -5.61
N GLY A 166 12.06 -1.31 -6.38
CA GLY A 166 12.11 0.06 -5.86
C GLY A 166 11.08 0.30 -4.76
N SER A 167 9.89 -0.32 -4.84
CA SER A 167 8.89 -0.23 -3.77
C SER A 167 9.34 -0.92 -2.50
N LEU A 168 9.85 -2.16 -2.59
CA LEU A 168 10.32 -2.90 -1.41
C LEU A 168 11.47 -2.16 -0.74
N LEU A 169 12.46 -1.71 -1.51
CA LEU A 169 13.59 -0.97 -0.93
C LEU A 169 13.16 0.38 -0.34
N GLY A 170 12.24 1.08 -1.01
CA GLY A 170 11.75 2.38 -0.55
C GLY A 170 11.03 2.31 0.79
N VAL A 171 10.19 1.30 1.02
CA VAL A 171 9.37 1.22 2.24
C VAL A 171 10.09 0.61 3.46
N ILE A 172 11.30 0.07 3.31
CA ILE A 172 12.03 -0.59 4.42
C ILE A 172 12.15 0.31 5.66
N PRO A 173 12.63 1.58 5.57
CA PRO A 173 12.89 2.39 6.76
C PRO A 173 11.61 2.68 7.54
N GLU A 174 10.55 3.09 6.84
CA GLU A 174 9.23 3.35 7.40
C GLU A 174 8.62 2.09 8.03
N THR A 175 8.68 0.96 7.32
CA THR A 175 8.08 -0.30 7.76
C THR A 175 8.76 -0.82 9.01
N MET A 176 10.09 -0.72 9.09
CA MET A 176 10.85 -1.09 10.29
C MET A 176 10.42 -0.23 11.49
N CYS A 177 10.30 1.09 11.31
CA CYS A 177 9.87 2.00 12.36
C CYS A 177 8.45 1.68 12.84
N TYR A 178 7.47 1.53 11.95
CA TYR A 178 6.10 1.21 12.34
C TYR A 178 5.96 -0.16 13.02
N SER A 179 6.70 -1.17 12.54
CA SER A 179 6.68 -2.50 13.14
C SER A 179 7.24 -2.46 14.57
N TYR A 180 8.27 -1.65 14.82
CA TYR A 180 8.85 -1.44 16.14
C TYR A 180 7.94 -0.61 17.06
N MET A 181 7.33 0.46 16.54
CA MET A 181 6.42 1.33 17.27
C MET A 181 5.15 0.61 17.74
N GLY A 182 4.70 -0.42 17.02
CA GLY A 182 3.42 -1.08 17.30
C GLY A 182 3.21 -1.47 18.76
N LYS A 183 4.20 -2.07 19.44
CA LYS A 183 4.10 -2.44 20.86
C LYS A 183 3.98 -1.25 21.81
N ASN A 184 4.44 -0.07 21.39
CA ASN A 184 4.50 1.15 22.21
C ASN A 184 3.47 2.19 21.80
N VAL A 185 2.59 1.88 20.84
CA VAL A 185 1.60 2.83 20.29
C VAL A 185 0.64 3.39 21.35
N MET A 186 0.41 2.64 22.44
CA MET A 186 -0.43 3.07 23.56
C MET A 186 0.32 3.92 24.59
N ASN A 187 1.65 3.97 24.51
CA ASN A 187 2.53 4.74 25.40
C ASN A 187 3.47 5.64 24.57
N PRO A 188 2.93 6.68 23.91
CA PRO A 188 3.64 7.45 22.88
C PRO A 188 4.81 8.29 23.40
N LEU A 189 4.89 8.51 24.73
CA LEU A 189 5.98 9.27 25.36
C LEU A 189 7.25 8.45 25.59
N THR A 190 7.24 7.15 25.28
CA THR A 190 8.41 6.29 25.46
C THR A 190 9.46 6.53 24.37
N SER A 191 10.73 6.40 24.71
CA SER A 191 11.84 6.46 23.73
C SER A 191 11.68 5.45 22.60
N LYS A 192 11.07 4.29 22.90
CA LYS A 192 10.73 3.23 21.94
C LYS A 192 9.67 3.62 20.91
N PHE A 193 8.93 4.70 21.14
CA PHE A 193 7.99 5.29 20.18
C PHE A 193 8.58 6.55 19.53
N ILE A 194 9.19 7.44 20.32
CA ILE A 194 9.73 8.73 19.87
C ILE A 194 10.90 8.54 18.89
N VAL A 195 11.87 7.66 19.18
CA VAL A 195 13.05 7.48 18.33
C VAL A 195 12.67 7.01 16.91
N PRO A 196 11.82 5.98 16.72
CA PRO A 196 11.33 5.63 15.39
C PRO A 196 10.58 6.75 14.68
N VAL A 197 9.79 7.56 15.39
CA VAL A 197 9.09 8.73 14.80
C VAL A 197 10.11 9.72 14.26
N ILE A 198 11.14 10.06 15.02
CA ILE A 198 12.22 10.95 14.59
C ILE A 198 12.93 10.36 13.36
N LEU A 199 13.23 9.05 13.34
CA LEU A 199 13.83 8.38 12.19
C LEU A 199 12.94 8.45 10.94
N VAL A 200 11.62 8.27 11.08
CA VAL A 200 10.67 8.46 9.97
C VAL A 200 10.68 9.91 9.48
N ILE A 201 10.70 10.90 10.37
CA ILE A 201 10.77 12.31 9.99
C ILE A 201 12.08 12.60 9.24
N LEU A 202 13.22 12.13 9.75
CA LEU A 202 14.52 12.32 9.11
C LEU A 202 14.60 11.66 7.73
N THR A 203 14.15 10.40 7.61
CA THR A 203 14.09 9.71 6.31
C THR A 203 13.14 10.40 5.34
N THR A 204 12.04 10.96 5.84
CA THR A 204 11.12 11.79 5.04
C THR A 204 11.82 13.06 4.53
N ILE A 205 12.52 13.80 5.40
CA ILE A 205 13.23 15.03 5.04
C ILE A 205 14.32 14.74 3.99
N ILE A 206 15.14 13.72 4.24
CA ILE A 206 16.17 13.27 3.30
C ILE A 206 15.53 12.84 1.97
N GLY A 207 14.44 12.06 2.03
CA GLY A 207 13.69 11.63 0.87
C GLY A 207 13.15 12.79 0.03
N ILE A 208 12.57 13.81 0.67
CA ILE A 208 12.10 15.04 0.00
C ILE A 208 13.27 15.77 -0.65
N TYR A 209 14.38 15.94 0.07
CA TYR A 209 15.56 16.63 -0.45
C TYR A 209 16.10 15.94 -1.71
N VAL A 210 16.27 14.62 -1.65
CA VAL A 210 16.73 13.81 -2.79
C VAL A 210 15.70 13.84 -3.92
N TYR A 211 14.41 13.73 -3.62
CA TYR A 211 13.33 13.84 -4.61
C TYR A 211 13.36 15.18 -5.35
N LYS A 212 13.42 16.31 -4.63
CA LYS A 212 13.51 17.66 -5.23
C LYS A 212 14.76 17.81 -6.11
N LYS A 213 15.90 17.27 -5.68
CA LYS A 213 17.14 17.30 -6.47
C LYS A 213 17.09 16.40 -7.72
N SER A 214 16.28 15.35 -7.69
CA SER A 214 16.18 14.36 -8.78
C SER A 214 15.38 14.83 -10.01
N LYS A 215 14.72 16.01 -9.95
CA LYS A 215 13.87 16.57 -11.02
C LYS A 215 12.75 15.65 -11.50
N ILE A 216 12.35 14.67 -10.70
CA ILE A 216 11.23 13.79 -11.00
C ILE A 216 9.92 14.56 -10.82
N ASN A 217 9.02 14.47 -11.80
CA ASN A 217 7.73 15.13 -11.75
C ASN A 217 6.59 14.12 -11.49
N VAL A 218 5.80 14.40 -10.46
CA VAL A 218 4.51 13.73 -10.21
C VAL A 218 3.41 14.76 -10.42
N VAL A 219 2.56 14.54 -11.41
CA VAL A 219 1.43 15.43 -11.68
C VAL A 219 0.31 15.03 -10.73
N LYS A 220 0.09 15.85 -9.69
CA LYS A 220 -1.11 15.75 -8.86
C LYS A 220 -2.27 16.33 -9.65
N ASN A 221 -3.36 15.59 -9.79
CA ASN A 221 -4.62 16.16 -10.24
C ASN A 221 -5.15 17.10 -9.13
N GLU A 222 -4.78 18.38 -9.21
CA GLU A 222 -5.43 19.46 -8.47
C GLU A 222 -6.75 19.79 -9.15
N LYS A 223 -7.78 18.99 -8.85
CA LYS A 223 -9.17 19.44 -8.94
C LYS A 223 -9.82 19.14 -7.59
N LEU A 224 -9.71 20.12 -6.70
CA LEU A 224 -10.66 20.33 -5.60
C LEU A 224 -11.83 21.14 -6.15
#